data_AF-A0A8B6BJS6-F1
#
_entry.id   AF-A0A8B6BJS6-F1
#
_cell.length_a   1.000
_cell.length_b   1.000
_cell.length_c   1.000
_cell.angle_alpha   90.00
_cell.angle_beta   90.00
_cell.angle_gamma   90.00
#
_symmetry.space_group_name_H-M   'P 1'
#
loop_
_entity.id
_entity.type
_entity.pdbx_description
1 polymer ?
#
loop_
_entity_poly.entity_id
_entity_poly.type
_entity_poly.pdbx_seq_one_letter_code
_entity_poly.pdbx_strand_id
1 'polypeptide(L)'
;MLALELVLVYFPILIVASTAAPVDHNATQETKLLFNHLMHITNDTGKILFGHQQDTMMGAYGYHNPYWKLGSPHDGGIQGWLFQPGQVVSNSEDDLSDIKSITGEYPAVIGFDVGGTFSADDRKRSAYLIKKASDRGLLITIAWHLSNPISDGSPWVNKDNTGEDIRHSIRRILPNGDVHSKFKVILDEVGDFLRKLKRFTWFHSPSYLQTISRNEWWLVLVGNQFKNRQYARRF
;
A
#
# COMPACT_ATOMS: atom_id res chain seq x y z
N MET A 1 42.83 -40.27 46.79
CA MET A 1 41.36 -40.08 46.74
C MET A 1 41.10 -38.61 46.49
N LEU A 2 40.77 -38.23 45.26
CA LEU A 2 40.29 -36.88 44.92
C LEU A 2 38.99 -37.08 44.14
N ALA A 3 37.87 -36.69 44.76
CA ALA A 3 36.56 -36.73 44.14
C ALA A 3 36.39 -35.45 43.30
N LEU A 4 36.18 -35.63 41.99
CA LEU A 4 35.86 -34.54 41.08
C LEU A 4 34.33 -34.37 41.10
N GLU A 5 33.83 -33.34 41.79
CA GLU A 5 32.41 -33.02 41.75
C GLU A 5 32.07 -32.27 40.46
N LEU A 6 31.23 -32.89 39.63
CA LEU A 6 30.75 -32.31 38.39
C LEU A 6 29.56 -31.38 38.70
N VAL A 7 29.78 -30.07 38.66
CA VAL A 7 28.70 -29.08 38.81
C VAL A 7 27.97 -28.92 37.49
N LEU A 8 26.77 -29.50 37.39
CA LEU A 8 25.85 -29.30 36.27
C LEU A 8 25.14 -27.95 36.40
N VAL A 9 25.56 -26.97 35.60
CA VAL A 9 24.89 -25.67 35.50
C VAL A 9 23.74 -25.78 34.48
N TYR A 10 22.51 -25.78 34.99
CA TYR A 10 21.29 -25.81 34.18
C TYR A 10 20.98 -24.40 33.66
N PHE A 11 21.18 -24.15 32.37
CA PHE A 11 20.68 -22.94 31.71
C PHE A 11 19.30 -23.24 31.11
N PRO A 12 18.19 -22.72 31.67
CA PRO A 12 16.90 -22.84 31.03
C PRO A 12 16.93 -22.04 29.73
N ILE A 13 16.89 -22.74 28.60
CA ILE A 13 16.65 -22.13 27.29
C ILE A 13 15.20 -21.65 27.29
N LEU A 14 15.00 -20.37 27.61
CA LEU A 14 13.73 -19.69 27.42
C LEU A 14 13.49 -19.55 25.91
N ILE A 15 12.71 -20.48 25.34
CA ILE A 15 12.15 -20.31 24.01
C ILE A 15 11.05 -19.26 24.13
N VAL A 16 11.40 -17.99 23.92
CA VAL A 16 10.42 -16.94 23.71
C VAL A 16 9.85 -17.15 22.31
N ALA A 17 8.69 -17.78 22.22
CA ALA A 17 7.94 -17.82 20.97
C ALA A 17 7.51 -16.39 20.63
N SER A 18 8.19 -15.76 19.67
CA SER A 18 7.75 -14.48 19.12
C SER A 18 6.44 -14.70 18.38
N THR A 19 5.31 -14.29 18.97
CA THR A 19 4.04 -14.25 18.25
C THR A 19 4.14 -13.20 17.16
N ALA A 20 3.97 -13.61 15.91
CA ALA A 20 3.90 -12.69 14.78
C ALA A 20 2.84 -11.62 15.08
N ALA A 21 3.19 -10.34 14.93
CA ALA A 21 2.31 -9.22 15.22
C ALA A 21 2.60 -8.06 14.23
N PRO A 22 1.65 -7.12 14.06
CA PRO A 22 1.91 -5.91 13.30
C PRO A 22 3.08 -5.10 13.88
N VAL A 23 3.81 -4.38 13.02
CA VAL A 23 4.91 -3.49 13.41
C VAL A 23 4.43 -2.38 14.37
N ASP A 24 3.23 -1.86 14.13
CA ASP A 24 2.59 -0.91 15.05
C ASP A 24 1.89 -1.67 16.19
N HIS A 25 2.46 -1.64 17.39
CA HIS A 25 1.87 -2.28 18.57
C HIS A 25 0.52 -1.63 18.97
N ASN A 26 0.33 -0.36 18.62
CA ASN A 26 -0.91 0.40 18.81
C ASN A 26 -1.84 0.30 17.60
N ALA A 27 -1.58 -0.63 16.67
CA ALA A 27 -2.47 -0.91 15.56
C ALA A 27 -3.89 -1.18 16.06
N THR A 28 -4.87 -0.74 15.26
CA THR A 28 -6.28 -0.91 15.56
C THR A 28 -6.64 -2.39 15.67
N GLN A 29 -7.77 -2.70 16.31
CA GLN A 29 -8.23 -4.08 16.45
C GLN A 29 -8.43 -4.73 15.08
N GLU A 30 -8.99 -3.98 14.15
CA GLU A 30 -9.18 -4.32 12.75
C GLU A 30 -7.84 -4.72 12.13
N THR A 31 -6.79 -3.89 12.28
CA THR A 31 -5.48 -4.15 11.64
C THR A 31 -4.84 -5.43 12.18
N LYS A 32 -5.03 -5.69 13.48
CA LYS A 32 -4.59 -6.94 14.12
C LYS A 32 -5.37 -8.15 13.60
N LEU A 33 -6.68 -8.02 13.39
CA LEU A 33 -7.51 -9.07 12.80
C LEU A 33 -7.11 -9.38 11.35
N LEU A 34 -6.87 -8.36 10.52
CA LEU A 34 -6.36 -8.57 9.17
C LEU A 34 -5.05 -9.34 9.18
N PHE A 35 -4.08 -8.89 9.99
CA PHE A 35 -2.78 -9.54 10.09
C PHE A 35 -2.93 -11.03 10.42
N ASN A 36 -3.73 -11.35 11.44
CA ASN A 36 -4.00 -12.74 11.83
C ASN A 36 -4.68 -13.54 10.71
N HIS A 37 -5.60 -12.91 9.98
CA HIS A 37 -6.27 -13.56 8.86
C HIS A 37 -5.31 -13.84 7.69
N LEU A 38 -4.45 -12.88 7.34
CA LEU A 38 -3.40 -13.08 6.34
C LEU A 38 -2.44 -14.18 6.75
N MET A 39 -2.00 -14.21 8.01
CA MET A 39 -1.18 -15.30 8.54
C MET A 39 -1.87 -16.66 8.42
N HIS A 40 -3.18 -16.72 8.65
CA HIS A 40 -3.96 -17.95 8.44
C HIS A 40 -4.00 -18.36 6.96
N ILE A 41 -4.25 -17.42 6.05
CA ILE A 41 -4.23 -17.66 4.60
C ILE A 41 -2.84 -18.15 4.16
N THR A 42 -1.75 -17.60 4.70
CA THR A 42 -0.39 -18.06 4.34
C THR A 42 -0.09 -19.50 4.74
N ASN A 43 -0.84 -20.07 5.70
CA ASN A 43 -0.71 -21.47 6.09
C ASN A 43 -1.51 -22.42 5.18
N ASP A 44 -2.38 -21.88 4.31
CA ASP A 44 -3.13 -22.64 3.31
C ASP A 44 -2.40 -22.58 1.96
N THR A 45 -1.57 -23.58 1.69
CA THR A 45 -0.76 -23.64 0.46
C THR A 45 -1.57 -23.76 -0.83
N GLY A 46 -2.89 -23.99 -0.74
CA GLY A 46 -3.80 -24.03 -1.88
C GLY A 46 -4.35 -22.67 -2.29
N LYS A 47 -4.09 -21.60 -1.51
CA LYS A 47 -4.63 -20.27 -1.75
C LYS A 47 -3.54 -19.25 -2.03
N ILE A 48 -3.77 -18.44 -3.06
CA ILE A 48 -2.97 -17.26 -3.37
C ILE A 48 -3.94 -16.10 -3.58
N LEU A 49 -3.74 -15.02 -2.85
CA LEU A 49 -4.52 -13.80 -3.07
C LEU A 49 -4.02 -13.10 -4.34
N PHE A 50 -4.91 -12.95 -5.30
CA PHE A 50 -4.63 -12.19 -6.51
C PHE A 50 -4.83 -10.69 -6.25
N GLY A 51 -3.88 -9.88 -6.71
CA GLY A 51 -3.92 -8.43 -6.55
C GLY A 51 -3.73 -7.67 -7.84
N HIS A 52 -4.41 -6.53 -7.97
CA HIS A 52 -4.29 -5.65 -9.14
C HIS A 52 -4.15 -4.18 -8.72
N GLN A 53 -3.19 -3.48 -9.32
CA GLN A 53 -2.90 -2.07 -9.03
C GLN A 53 -3.91 -1.20 -9.81
N GLN A 54 -4.51 -0.22 -9.14
CA GLN A 54 -5.39 0.78 -9.73
C GLN A 54 -6.64 0.21 -10.43
N ASP A 55 -7.11 -0.97 -9.99
CA ASP A 55 -8.14 -1.77 -10.66
C ASP A 55 -9.46 -1.03 -10.93
N THR A 56 -9.91 -0.19 -9.98
CA THR A 56 -11.13 0.64 -10.15
C THR A 56 -10.84 2.07 -10.57
N MET A 57 -9.57 2.42 -10.76
CA MET A 57 -9.17 3.75 -11.20
C MET A 57 -8.94 3.80 -12.70
N MET A 58 -8.34 2.76 -13.29
CA MET A 58 -8.05 2.74 -14.72
C MET A 58 -7.98 1.34 -15.29
N GLY A 59 -8.25 1.24 -16.58
CA GLY A 59 -8.20 -0.02 -17.32
C GLY A 59 -8.25 0.19 -18.83
N ALA A 60 -8.27 -0.91 -19.56
CA ALA A 60 -8.10 -1.01 -21.00
C ALA A 60 -9.31 -1.62 -21.72
N TYR A 61 -10.39 -2.02 -21.03
CA TYR A 61 -11.56 -2.64 -21.66
C TYR A 61 -12.44 -1.69 -22.52
N GLY A 62 -11.85 -0.77 -23.28
CA GLY A 62 -12.56 0.22 -24.10
C GLY A 62 -13.03 1.46 -23.31
N TYR A 63 -13.43 2.50 -24.04
CA TYR A 63 -14.00 3.70 -23.43
C TYR A 63 -15.40 3.41 -22.87
N HIS A 64 -15.62 3.79 -21.61
CA HIS A 64 -16.91 3.67 -20.93
C HIS A 64 -17.33 5.05 -20.43
N ASN A 65 -18.43 5.62 -20.92
CA ASN A 65 -19.01 6.85 -20.34
C ASN A 65 -19.49 6.53 -18.90
N PRO A 66 -19.13 7.31 -17.85
CA PRO A 66 -18.56 8.67 -17.84
C PRO A 66 -17.04 8.78 -17.64
N TYR A 67 -16.30 7.69 -17.79
CA TYR A 67 -14.85 7.66 -17.59
C TYR A 67 -14.13 8.32 -18.76
N TRP A 68 -13.04 9.04 -18.47
CA TRP A 68 -12.33 9.77 -19.51
C TRP A 68 -11.52 8.85 -20.42
N LYS A 69 -11.44 9.25 -21.68
CA LYS A 69 -10.65 8.61 -22.73
C LYS A 69 -9.16 8.92 -22.55
N LEU A 70 -8.32 7.95 -22.21
CA LEU A 70 -6.86 8.15 -22.18
C LEU A 70 -6.36 8.61 -23.57
N GLY A 71 -5.60 9.71 -23.61
CA GLY A 71 -5.32 10.49 -24.83
C GLY A 71 -4.40 9.83 -25.86
N SER A 72 -3.85 8.64 -25.59
CA SER A 72 -3.09 7.86 -26.55
C SER A 72 -3.47 6.39 -26.43
N PRO A 73 -3.83 5.70 -27.54
CA PRO A 73 -4.06 4.27 -27.50
C PRO A 73 -2.75 3.57 -27.14
N HIS A 74 -2.77 2.79 -26.06
CA HIS A 74 -1.71 1.84 -25.77
C HIS A 74 -1.98 0.56 -26.59
N ASP A 75 -0.92 -0.13 -27.03
CA ASP A 75 -0.96 -1.47 -27.61
C ASP A 75 -1.95 -1.66 -28.79
N GLY A 76 -1.77 -0.89 -29.86
CA GLY A 76 -2.43 -1.18 -31.14
C GLY A 76 -3.88 -0.69 -31.27
N GLY A 77 -4.30 0.29 -30.46
CA GLY A 77 -5.59 0.97 -30.63
C GLY A 77 -6.57 0.81 -29.46
N ILE A 78 -6.17 0.09 -28.41
CA ILE A 78 -7.05 -0.15 -27.26
C ILE A 78 -7.23 1.16 -26.48
N GLN A 79 -8.49 1.54 -26.32
CA GLN A 79 -8.85 2.78 -25.66
C GLN A 79 -9.08 2.54 -24.17
N GLY A 80 -8.16 3.02 -23.33
CA GLY A 80 -8.33 2.94 -21.88
C GLY A 80 -9.30 3.97 -21.31
N TRP A 81 -9.72 3.68 -20.07
CA TRP A 81 -10.61 4.49 -19.25
C TRP A 81 -9.89 4.93 -17.96
N LEU A 82 -10.24 6.11 -17.43
CA LEU A 82 -9.68 6.64 -16.18
C LEU A 82 -10.77 7.32 -15.36
N PHE A 83 -10.91 6.91 -14.10
CA PHE A 83 -11.77 7.55 -13.10
C PHE A 83 -11.27 8.97 -12.83
N GLN A 84 -12.13 9.95 -13.05
CA GLN A 84 -11.78 11.38 -13.01
C GLN A 84 -12.09 12.04 -11.67
N PRO A 85 -11.39 13.15 -11.33
CA PRO A 85 -11.77 13.98 -10.20
C PRO A 85 -13.25 14.44 -10.22
N GLY A 86 -13.81 14.71 -11.41
CA GLY A 86 -15.23 15.05 -11.56
C GLY A 86 -16.19 13.96 -11.05
N GLN A 87 -15.82 12.68 -11.20
CA GLN A 87 -16.61 11.56 -10.71
C GLN A 87 -16.61 11.44 -9.18
N VAL A 88 -15.57 11.97 -8.52
CA VAL A 88 -15.54 12.13 -7.06
C VAL A 88 -16.59 13.15 -6.63
N VAL A 89 -16.68 14.28 -7.33
CA VAL A 89 -17.63 15.37 -7.01
C VAL A 89 -19.08 14.91 -7.19
N SER A 90 -19.35 14.12 -8.24
CA SER A 90 -20.68 13.56 -8.50
C SER A 90 -20.99 12.28 -7.72
N ASN A 91 -20.09 11.81 -6.85
CA ASN A 91 -20.23 10.56 -6.09
C ASN A 91 -20.61 9.37 -6.99
N SER A 92 -19.93 9.24 -8.13
CA SER A 92 -20.23 8.21 -9.12
C SER A 92 -19.79 6.82 -8.68
N GLU A 93 -20.48 5.79 -9.16
CA GLU A 93 -20.02 4.40 -8.97
C GLU A 93 -18.67 4.16 -9.64
N ASP A 94 -17.83 3.38 -8.97
CA ASP A 94 -16.48 2.96 -9.38
C ASP A 94 -16.47 1.47 -9.73
N ASP A 95 -17.51 1.00 -10.44
CA ASP A 95 -17.71 -0.42 -10.69
C ASP A 95 -16.84 -1.00 -11.83
N LEU A 96 -16.21 -0.13 -12.64
CA LEU A 96 -15.34 -0.58 -13.72
C LEU A 96 -14.07 -1.22 -13.14
N SER A 97 -13.79 -2.42 -13.62
CA SER A 97 -12.61 -3.22 -13.30
C SER A 97 -12.38 -4.19 -14.45
N ASP A 98 -11.17 -4.18 -15.01
CA ASP A 98 -10.82 -5.11 -16.09
C ASP A 98 -10.78 -6.56 -15.57
N ILE A 99 -10.43 -6.77 -14.30
CA ILE A 99 -10.44 -8.10 -13.69
C ILE A 99 -11.87 -8.61 -13.55
N LYS A 100 -12.78 -7.77 -13.06
CA LYS A 100 -14.20 -8.11 -12.92
C LYS A 100 -14.86 -8.37 -14.26
N SER A 101 -14.53 -7.62 -15.31
CA SER A 101 -15.12 -7.83 -16.63
C SER A 101 -14.75 -9.18 -17.25
N ILE A 102 -13.57 -9.70 -16.93
CA ILE A 102 -13.07 -10.99 -17.45
C ILE A 102 -13.50 -12.15 -16.56
N THR A 103 -13.47 -11.98 -15.24
CA THR A 103 -13.61 -13.08 -14.27
C THR A 103 -14.98 -13.13 -13.59
N GLY A 104 -15.74 -12.05 -13.63
CA GLY A 104 -16.98 -11.86 -12.86
C GLY A 104 -16.78 -11.30 -11.45
N GLU A 105 -15.55 -11.24 -10.94
CA GLU A 105 -15.23 -10.79 -9.58
C GLU A 105 -14.08 -9.76 -9.54
N TYR A 106 -14.06 -8.94 -8.49
CA TYR A 106 -12.93 -8.06 -8.21
C TYR A 106 -11.68 -8.86 -7.80
N PRO A 107 -10.46 -8.29 -7.94
CA PRO A 107 -9.28 -8.88 -7.33
C PRO A 107 -9.45 -8.92 -5.80
N ALA A 108 -8.88 -9.93 -5.15
CA ALA A 108 -8.91 -10.01 -3.68
C ALA A 108 -8.14 -8.85 -3.03
N VAL A 109 -7.09 -8.37 -3.71
CA VAL A 109 -6.24 -7.26 -3.27
C VAL A 109 -6.25 -6.14 -4.32
N ILE A 110 -6.49 -4.91 -3.90
CA ILE A 110 -6.41 -3.74 -4.77
C ILE A 110 -5.31 -2.80 -4.29
N GLY A 111 -4.45 -2.39 -5.20
CA GLY A 111 -3.33 -1.52 -4.90
C GLY A 111 -3.55 -0.08 -5.36
N PHE A 112 -3.10 0.87 -4.54
CA PHE A 112 -3.08 2.30 -4.84
C PHE A 112 -1.65 2.84 -4.74
N ASP A 113 -1.47 4.10 -5.09
CA ASP A 113 -0.17 4.75 -5.04
C ASP A 113 -0.26 6.16 -4.44
N VAL A 114 0.72 6.51 -3.61
CA VAL A 114 1.04 7.90 -3.28
C VAL A 114 2.29 8.30 -4.07
N GLY A 115 2.10 9.04 -5.16
CA GLY A 115 3.17 9.27 -6.13
C GLY A 115 3.11 10.59 -6.89
N GLY A 116 4.21 10.92 -7.56
CA GLY A 116 4.36 12.17 -8.31
C GLY A 116 4.23 13.40 -7.40
N THR A 117 3.48 14.41 -7.87
CA THR A 117 3.16 15.62 -7.08
C THR A 117 2.11 15.37 -6.00
N PHE A 118 1.48 14.19 -6.01
CA PHE A 118 0.40 13.80 -5.12
C PHE A 118 -0.61 14.93 -4.88
N SER A 119 -1.14 15.45 -5.99
CA SER A 119 -1.94 16.67 -6.01
C SER A 119 -3.18 16.58 -5.10
N ALA A 120 -3.80 17.72 -4.80
CA ALA A 120 -5.03 17.75 -4.00
C ALA A 120 -6.14 16.88 -4.62
N ASP A 121 -6.22 16.83 -5.95
CA ASP A 121 -7.24 16.05 -6.66
C ASP A 121 -6.89 14.57 -6.70
N ASP A 122 -5.61 14.20 -6.85
CA ASP A 122 -5.17 12.81 -6.73
C ASP A 122 -5.44 12.26 -5.33
N ARG A 123 -5.16 13.05 -4.29
CA ARG A 123 -5.49 12.68 -2.91
C ARG A 123 -6.98 12.43 -2.72
N LYS A 124 -7.84 13.32 -3.23
CA LYS A 124 -9.30 13.15 -3.13
C LYS A 124 -9.78 11.91 -3.89
N ARG A 125 -9.29 11.70 -5.11
CA ARG A 125 -9.64 10.53 -5.94
C ARG A 125 -9.18 9.23 -5.30
N SER A 126 -7.93 9.14 -4.87
CA SER A 126 -7.42 7.95 -4.19
C SER A 126 -8.20 7.67 -2.90
N ALA A 127 -8.50 8.70 -2.08
CA ALA A 127 -9.30 8.52 -0.88
C ALA A 127 -10.71 7.99 -1.18
N TYR A 128 -11.35 8.52 -2.23
CA TYR A 128 -12.67 8.08 -2.67
C TYR A 128 -12.67 6.59 -3.07
N LEU A 129 -11.73 6.19 -3.93
CA LEU A 129 -11.63 4.82 -4.44
C LEU A 129 -11.17 3.83 -3.36
N ILE A 130 -10.26 4.23 -2.48
CA ILE A 130 -9.86 3.42 -1.30
C ILE A 130 -11.07 3.15 -0.42
N LYS A 131 -11.91 4.16 -0.15
CA LYS A 131 -13.12 3.98 0.63
C LYS A 131 -14.10 3.02 -0.06
N LYS A 132 -14.35 3.19 -1.36
CA LYS A 132 -15.23 2.30 -2.12
C LYS A 132 -14.71 0.86 -2.18
N ALA A 133 -13.41 0.65 -2.33
CA ALA A 133 -12.78 -0.65 -2.22
C ALA A 133 -12.93 -1.27 -0.81
N SER A 134 -12.78 -0.44 0.23
CA SER A 134 -13.02 -0.84 1.63
C SER A 134 -14.47 -1.28 1.85
N ASP A 135 -15.43 -0.51 1.31
CA ASP A 135 -16.86 -0.78 1.44
C ASP A 135 -17.23 -2.12 0.74
N ARG A 136 -16.45 -2.53 -0.28
CA ARG A 136 -16.54 -3.85 -0.95
C ARG A 136 -15.82 -4.98 -0.20
N GLY A 137 -15.08 -4.70 0.87
CA GLY A 137 -14.30 -5.70 1.61
C GLY A 137 -13.00 -6.14 0.92
N LEU A 138 -12.50 -5.35 -0.04
CA LEU A 138 -11.23 -5.65 -0.72
C LEU A 138 -10.03 -5.36 0.20
N LEU A 139 -8.98 -6.16 0.06
CA LEU A 139 -7.72 -5.93 0.77
C LEU A 139 -6.96 -4.80 0.08
N ILE A 140 -6.55 -3.78 0.82
CA ILE A 140 -5.93 -2.59 0.23
C ILE A 140 -4.42 -2.58 0.46
N THR A 141 -3.69 -2.22 -0.58
CA THR A 141 -2.25 -1.94 -0.52
C THR A 141 -2.00 -0.54 -1.06
N ILE A 142 -0.96 0.13 -0.57
CA ILE A 142 -0.58 1.45 -1.07
C ILE A 142 0.93 1.43 -1.28
N ALA A 143 1.34 1.58 -2.53
CA ALA A 143 2.72 1.81 -2.90
C ALA A 143 3.06 3.31 -2.79
N TRP A 144 4.34 3.63 -2.82
CA TRP A 144 4.84 5.00 -2.77
C TRP A 144 5.81 5.23 -3.92
N HIS A 145 5.52 6.23 -4.75
CA HIS A 145 6.42 6.78 -5.76
C HIS A 145 6.49 8.32 -5.73
N LEU A 146 6.62 8.93 -4.54
CA LEU A 146 6.74 10.40 -4.41
C LEU A 146 8.06 10.93 -4.96
N SER A 147 8.01 12.20 -5.36
CA SER A 147 9.16 12.91 -5.90
C SER A 147 10.41 12.75 -5.04
N ASN A 148 11.55 12.62 -5.72
CA ASN A 148 12.83 12.58 -5.03
C ASN A 148 13.05 13.93 -4.32
N PRO A 149 13.23 13.99 -2.98
CA PRO A 149 13.35 15.25 -2.25
C PRO A 149 14.57 16.07 -2.67
N ILE A 150 15.53 15.48 -3.39
CA ILE A 150 16.71 16.18 -3.88
C ILE A 150 16.42 16.96 -5.16
N SER A 151 15.77 16.32 -6.13
CA SER A 151 15.54 16.88 -7.46
C SER A 151 14.15 17.46 -7.65
N ASP A 152 13.23 17.23 -6.71
CA ASP A 152 11.78 17.51 -6.82
C ASP A 152 11.09 16.83 -8.00
N GLY A 153 11.82 15.97 -8.71
CA GLY A 153 11.38 15.30 -9.92
C GLY A 153 11.10 13.83 -9.70
N SER A 154 11.30 13.07 -10.77
CA SER A 154 11.01 11.64 -10.83
C SER A 154 11.48 10.86 -9.59
N PRO A 155 10.65 9.95 -9.05
CA PRO A 155 11.07 8.99 -8.02
C PRO A 155 12.13 8.00 -8.53
N TRP A 156 12.28 7.90 -9.86
CA TRP A 156 13.16 6.95 -10.52
C TRP A 156 14.52 7.55 -10.79
N VAL A 157 15.56 6.77 -10.51
CA VAL A 157 16.91 7.03 -11.00
C VAL A 157 17.09 6.30 -12.33
N ASN A 158 17.33 7.05 -13.40
CA ASN A 158 17.62 6.57 -14.74
C ASN A 158 18.87 7.27 -15.29
N LYS A 159 19.34 6.84 -16.47
CA LYS A 159 20.54 7.38 -17.11
C LYS A 159 20.53 8.91 -17.25
N ASP A 160 19.35 9.51 -17.38
CA ASP A 160 19.13 10.93 -17.66
C ASP A 160 19.03 11.78 -16.37
N ASN A 161 18.98 11.16 -15.19
CA ASN A 161 19.01 11.84 -13.88
C ASN A 161 19.96 11.15 -12.89
N THR A 162 21.18 10.84 -13.35
CA THR A 162 22.25 10.18 -12.54
C THR A 162 23.31 11.12 -11.98
N GLY A 163 23.01 12.42 -11.88
CA GLY A 163 23.92 13.43 -11.35
C GLY A 163 24.39 13.13 -9.92
N GLU A 164 25.46 13.81 -9.50
CA GLU A 164 26.05 13.71 -8.15
C GLU A 164 25.00 13.98 -7.04
N ASP A 165 23.95 14.73 -7.37
CA ASP A 165 22.82 15.06 -6.52
C ASP A 165 21.95 13.84 -6.19
N ILE A 166 21.66 12.96 -7.15
CA ILE A 166 20.82 11.76 -6.96
C ILE A 166 21.64 10.58 -6.40
N ARG A 167 22.95 10.56 -6.63
CA ARG A 167 23.88 9.64 -5.95
C ARG A 167 23.88 9.96 -4.45
N HIS A 168 23.83 8.93 -3.61
CA HIS A 168 23.72 9.06 -2.15
C HIS A 168 22.39 9.62 -1.59
N SER A 169 21.29 9.53 -2.36
CA SER A 169 19.96 9.99 -1.91
C SER A 169 19.59 9.51 -0.49
N ILE A 170 19.89 8.25 -0.16
CA ILE A 170 19.65 7.67 1.17
C ILE A 170 20.39 8.43 2.28
N ARG A 171 21.69 8.71 2.11
CA ARG A 171 22.48 9.43 3.14
C ARG A 171 21.92 10.83 3.38
N ARG A 172 21.42 11.49 2.34
CA ARG A 172 20.95 12.87 2.38
C ARG A 172 19.56 13.01 3.01
N ILE A 173 18.72 11.96 2.96
CA ILE A 173 17.38 11.95 3.60
C ILE A 173 17.40 11.43 5.05
N LEU A 174 18.44 10.70 5.46
CA LEU A 174 18.60 10.23 6.83
C LEU A 174 18.96 11.38 7.81
N PRO A 175 18.83 11.18 9.14
CA PRO A 175 19.22 12.19 10.11
C PRO A 175 20.64 12.73 9.87
N ASN A 176 20.82 14.04 10.03
CA ASN A 176 22.02 14.81 9.68
C ASN A 176 22.30 14.97 8.17
N GLY A 177 21.43 14.45 7.30
CA GLY A 177 21.46 14.74 5.87
C GLY A 177 20.89 16.11 5.53
N ASP A 178 21.36 16.70 4.43
CA ASP A 178 21.04 18.06 4.00
C ASP A 178 19.61 18.23 3.44
N VAL A 179 18.93 17.13 3.07
CA VAL A 179 17.50 17.14 2.67
C VAL A 179 16.59 16.41 3.65
N HIS A 180 17.08 16.04 4.84
CA HIS A 180 16.31 15.32 5.85
C HIS A 180 15.00 16.02 6.24
N SER A 181 15.05 17.33 6.47
CA SER A 181 13.86 18.12 6.82
C SER A 181 12.78 18.08 5.73
N LYS A 182 13.19 18.06 4.45
CA LYS A 182 12.27 17.95 3.32
C LYS A 182 11.65 16.56 3.22
N PHE A 183 12.45 15.51 3.45
CA PHE A 183 11.92 14.15 3.53
C PHE A 183 10.89 13.99 4.66
N LYS A 184 11.12 14.62 5.83
CA LYS A 184 10.13 14.64 6.92
C LYS A 184 8.81 15.28 6.52
N VAL A 185 8.83 16.41 5.80
CA VAL A 185 7.60 17.04 5.30
C VAL A 185 6.81 16.07 4.41
N ILE A 186 7.50 15.34 3.52
CA ILE A 186 6.86 14.33 2.68
C ILE A 186 6.25 13.20 3.53
N LEU A 187 6.96 12.72 4.56
CA LEU A 187 6.42 11.73 5.50
C LEU A 187 5.19 12.24 6.26
N ASP A 188 5.20 13.50 6.68
CA ASP A 188 4.06 14.14 7.35
C ASP A 188 2.86 14.23 6.41
N GLU A 189 3.04 14.61 5.14
CA GLU A 189 1.96 14.65 4.15
C GLU A 189 1.33 13.27 3.91
N VAL A 190 2.15 12.22 3.80
CA VAL A 190 1.67 10.84 3.68
C VAL A 190 0.96 10.41 4.95
N GLY A 191 1.54 10.67 6.11
CA GLY A 191 0.93 10.38 7.40
C GLY A 191 -0.43 11.07 7.55
N ASP A 192 -0.54 12.34 7.15
CA ASP A 192 -1.77 13.12 7.18
C ASP A 192 -2.84 12.55 6.27
N PHE A 193 -2.46 12.14 5.06
CA PHE A 193 -3.35 11.46 4.13
C PHE A 193 -3.88 10.16 4.73
N LEU A 194 -2.99 9.27 5.19
CA LEU A 194 -3.36 7.98 5.78
C LEU A 194 -4.24 8.12 7.03
N ARG A 195 -3.96 9.11 7.89
CA ARG A 195 -4.80 9.39 9.08
C ARG A 195 -6.20 9.86 8.70
N LYS A 196 -6.35 10.63 7.62
CA LYS A 196 -7.68 11.09 7.16
C LYS A 196 -8.52 9.94 6.63
N LEU A 197 -7.89 8.96 5.97
CA LEU A 197 -8.58 7.78 5.48
C LEU A 197 -9.16 6.92 6.63
N LYS A 198 -8.53 6.91 7.82
CA LYS A 198 -9.05 6.24 9.03
C LYS A 198 -10.31 6.87 9.62
N ARG A 199 -10.66 8.12 9.25
CA ARG A 199 -11.76 8.88 9.89
C ARG A 199 -13.12 8.68 9.20
N PHE A 200 -13.21 7.81 8.20
CA PHE A 200 -14.40 7.65 7.34
C PHE A 200 -15.35 6.51 7.73
N THR A 201 -15.32 6.06 8.99
CA THR A 201 -16.34 5.15 9.54
C THR A 201 -17.62 5.88 9.90
N TRP A 202 -18.75 5.46 9.31
CA TRP A 202 -20.09 5.26 9.93
C TRP A 202 -21.26 5.56 8.95
N PHE A 203 -22.10 4.55 8.65
CA PHE A 203 -23.58 4.55 8.73
C PHE A 203 -24.14 3.10 8.60
N HIS A 204 -25.15 2.74 9.41
CA HIS A 204 -25.71 1.38 9.63
C HIS A 204 -26.83 0.96 8.66
N SER A 205 -27.00 -0.36 8.42
CA SER A 205 -28.21 -1.19 8.71
C SER A 205 -28.11 -2.62 8.11
N PRO A 206 -28.88 -3.63 8.61
CA PRO A 206 -28.34 -4.96 8.91
C PRO A 206 -28.80 -6.12 8.00
N SER A 207 -28.01 -7.19 8.05
CA SER A 207 -28.39 -8.63 8.11
C SER A 207 -27.69 -9.56 7.11
N TYR A 208 -27.27 -10.71 7.67
CA TYR A 208 -26.85 -11.98 7.07
C TYR A 208 -25.50 -12.11 6.34
N LEU A 209 -24.60 -12.87 6.98
CA LEU A 209 -23.58 -13.77 6.40
C LEU A 209 -22.64 -13.21 5.31
N GLN A 210 -21.59 -12.50 5.73
CA GLN A 210 -20.29 -12.36 5.04
C GLN A 210 -19.39 -11.51 5.94
N THR A 211 -18.29 -12.05 6.47
CA THR A 211 -17.47 -11.31 7.45
C THR A 211 -15.98 -11.38 7.10
N ILE A 212 -15.62 -10.71 6.01
CA ILE A 212 -14.36 -9.98 5.95
C ILE A 212 -14.77 -8.50 5.90
N SER A 213 -14.62 -7.86 7.07
CA SER A 213 -14.74 -6.43 7.38
C SER A 213 -15.47 -5.54 6.35
N ARG A 214 -16.79 -5.40 6.51
CA ARG A 214 -17.43 -4.14 6.13
C ARG A 214 -16.89 -3.05 7.06
N ASN A 215 -16.24 -2.02 6.48
CA ASN A 215 -16.09 -0.65 7.01
C ASN A 215 -14.71 -0.12 7.40
N GLU A 216 -13.60 -0.84 7.24
CA GLU A 216 -12.25 -0.27 7.47
C GLU A 216 -11.23 -0.97 6.55
N TRP A 217 -10.32 -0.20 5.96
CA TRP A 217 -9.34 -0.64 4.97
C TRP A 217 -7.92 -0.72 5.54
N TRP A 218 -7.01 -1.27 4.75
CA TRP A 218 -5.68 -1.68 5.20
C TRP A 218 -4.58 -1.07 4.35
N LEU A 219 -3.40 -0.96 4.95
CA LEU A 219 -2.20 -0.43 4.32
C LEU A 219 -1.10 -1.49 4.36
N VAL A 220 -0.80 -2.08 3.20
CA VAL A 220 0.49 -2.72 2.97
C VAL A 220 1.35 -1.74 2.18
N LEU A 221 2.36 -1.15 2.83
CA LEU A 221 3.39 -0.35 2.17
C LEU A 221 4.41 -1.29 1.53
N VAL A 222 4.38 -1.43 0.21
CA VAL A 222 5.48 -2.07 -0.53
C VAL A 222 6.45 -0.98 -0.95
N GLY A 223 7.55 -0.86 -0.21
CA GLY A 223 8.66 0.02 -0.57
C GLY A 223 9.47 -0.56 -1.73
N ASN A 224 10.12 0.33 -2.49
CA ASN A 224 10.99 -0.03 -3.61
C ASN A 224 11.96 -1.17 -3.25
N GLN A 225 12.04 -2.18 -4.12
CA GLN A 225 13.14 -3.14 -4.07
C GLN A 225 14.44 -2.43 -4.41
N PHE A 226 15.16 -1.99 -3.38
CA PHE A 226 16.53 -1.53 -3.54
C PHE A 226 17.41 -2.73 -3.91
N LYS A 227 17.96 -2.74 -5.13
CA LYS A 227 18.84 -3.81 -5.65
C LYS A 227 20.12 -4.05 -4.82
N ASN A 228 20.37 -3.29 -3.75
CA ASN A 228 21.52 -3.46 -2.86
C ASN A 228 21.07 -3.79 -1.43
N ARG A 229 21.04 -5.09 -1.10
CA ARG A 229 20.73 -5.64 0.25
C ARG A 229 21.71 -5.22 1.36
N GLN A 230 22.77 -4.49 1.02
CA GLN A 230 23.88 -4.17 1.93
C GLN A 230 23.55 -3.08 2.95
N TYR A 231 22.51 -2.27 2.70
CA TYR A 231 22.12 -1.15 3.56
C TYR A 231 20.90 -1.41 4.44
N ALA A 232 20.24 -2.56 4.29
CA ALA A 232 19.02 -2.90 5.04
C ALA A 232 19.27 -3.44 6.46
N ARG A 233 20.53 -3.65 6.86
CA ARG A 233 20.89 -4.33 8.13
C ARG A 233 21.15 -3.39 9.32
N ARG A 234 20.94 -2.09 9.17
CA ARG A 234 21.10 -1.13 10.28
C ARG A 234 20.01 -0.05 10.19
N PHE A 235 18.82 -0.43 10.64
CA PHE A 235 17.84 0.48 11.21
C PHE A 235 17.79 0.19 12.71
#